data_AF-A0A9E2YY66-F1
#
_entry.id   AF-A0A9E2YY66-F1
#
_cell.length_a   1.000
_cell.length_b   1.000
_cell.length_c   1.000
_cell.angle_alpha   90.00
_cell.angle_beta   90.00
_cell.angle_gamma   90.00
#
_symmetry.space_group_name_H-M   'P 1'
#
loop_
_entity.id
_entity.type
_entity.pdbx_description
1 polymer ?
#
loop_
_entity_poly.entity_id
_entity_poly.type
_entity_poly.pdbx_seq_one_letter_code
_entity_poly.pdbx_strand_id
1 'polypeptide(L)'
;MKLVDRIFGYLLILGACGHTAGTLLWLKPMSDLFIWSLGASIAGALCGVLNVVRAGRPDDKTLAVITTVGTACWCLLALAFGLSIGNVLDPRALMHTITSFVLVIFGVRTILGSRAAKQEGRRAVGALSSI
;
A
#
# COMPACT_ATOMS: atom_id res chain seq x y z
N MET A 1 10.92 -1.68 12.73
CA MET A 1 9.72 -1.61 11.86
C MET A 1 10.02 -1.34 10.39
N LYS A 2 11.03 -0.51 10.05
CA LYS A 2 11.39 -0.20 8.65
C LYS A 2 11.62 -1.43 7.75
N LEU A 3 12.24 -2.49 8.29
CA LEU A 3 12.47 -3.74 7.53
C LEU A 3 11.18 -4.50 7.24
N VAL A 4 10.31 -4.66 8.25
CA VAL A 4 9.01 -5.35 8.08
C VAL A 4 8.13 -4.61 7.08
N ASP A 5 8.07 -3.28 7.18
CA ASP A 5 7.34 -2.43 6.23
C ASP A 5 7.82 -2.62 4.78
N ARG A 6 9.14 -2.64 4.59
CA ARG A 6 9.75 -2.94 3.27
C ARG A 6 9.42 -4.34 2.77
N ILE A 7 9.47 -5.36 3.65
CA ILE A 7 9.12 -6.73 3.29
C ILE A 7 7.69 -6.78 2.76
N PHE A 8 6.73 -6.16 3.44
CA PHE A 8 5.35 -6.11 2.95
C PHE A 8 5.21 -5.32 1.64
N GLY A 9 6.00 -4.26 1.45
CA GLY A 9 6.07 -3.54 0.18
C GLY A 9 6.56 -4.45 -0.96
N TYR A 10 7.62 -5.23 -0.73
CA TYR A 10 8.11 -6.22 -1.70
C TYR A 10 7.13 -7.37 -1.93
N LEU A 11 6.44 -7.84 -0.89
CA LEU A 11 5.39 -8.86 -1.03
C LEU A 11 4.26 -8.38 -1.93
N LEU A 12 3.84 -7.11 -1.82
CA LEU A 12 2.82 -6.53 -2.70
C LEU A 12 3.31 -6.45 -4.16
N ILE A 13 4.59 -6.13 -4.39
CA ILE A 13 5.22 -6.15 -5.72
C ILE A 13 5.25 -7.58 -6.28
N LEU A 14 5.71 -8.56 -5.50
CA LEU A 14 5.72 -9.97 -5.91
C LEU A 14 4.29 -10.47 -6.22
N GLY A 15 3.31 -10.02 -5.46
CA GLY A 15 1.92 -10.26 -5.73
C GLY A 15 1.46 -9.72 -7.09
N ALA A 16 1.82 -8.48 -7.39
CA ALA A 16 1.54 -7.89 -8.69
C ALA A 16 2.24 -8.63 -9.85
N CYS A 17 3.46 -9.13 -9.63
CA CYS A 17 4.14 -10.00 -10.60
C CYS A 17 3.39 -11.32 -10.82
N GLY A 18 2.94 -11.99 -9.75
CA GLY A 18 2.12 -13.19 -9.83
C GLY A 18 0.79 -12.95 -10.55
N HIS A 19 0.13 -11.82 -10.27
CA HIS A 19 -1.07 -11.38 -10.95
C HIS A 19 -0.84 -11.14 -12.46
N THR A 20 0.29 -10.52 -12.81
CA THR A 20 0.71 -10.32 -14.20
C THR A 20 0.95 -11.65 -14.90
N ALA A 21 1.67 -12.58 -14.27
CA ALA A 21 1.89 -13.91 -14.83
C ALA A 21 0.54 -14.63 -15.07
N GLY A 22 -0.39 -14.57 -14.11
CA GLY A 22 -1.73 -15.11 -14.29
C GLY A 22 -2.50 -14.45 -15.44
N THR A 23 -2.40 -13.13 -15.58
CA THR A 23 -3.00 -12.37 -16.70
C THR A 23 -2.48 -12.88 -18.05
N LEU A 24 -1.16 -13.05 -18.18
CA LEU A 24 -0.52 -13.48 -19.42
C LEU A 24 -0.81 -14.94 -19.79
N LEU A 25 -0.94 -15.82 -18.78
CA LEU A 25 -1.16 -17.25 -19.00
C LEU A 25 -2.62 -17.61 -19.26
N TRP A 26 -3.57 -16.88 -18.67
CA TRP A 26 -4.97 -17.33 -18.59
C TRP A 26 -5.98 -16.41 -19.28
N LEU A 27 -5.60 -15.18 -19.65
CA LEU A 27 -6.51 -14.24 -20.32
C LEU A 27 -6.17 -14.10 -21.81
N LYS A 28 -7.21 -14.02 -22.64
CA LYS A 28 -7.06 -13.76 -24.07
C LYS A 28 -6.39 -12.38 -24.27
N PRO A 29 -5.27 -12.30 -25.03
CA PRO A 29 -4.63 -11.02 -25.32
C PRO A 29 -5.62 -10.00 -25.89
N MET A 30 -5.50 -8.75 -25.44
CA MET A 30 -6.34 -7.61 -25.86
C MET A 30 -7.85 -7.73 -25.57
N SER A 31 -8.28 -8.71 -24.76
CA SER A 31 -9.63 -8.67 -24.19
C SER A 31 -9.77 -7.57 -23.14
N ASP A 32 -10.99 -7.10 -22.88
CA ASP A 32 -11.27 -6.07 -21.86
C ASP A 32 -10.73 -6.50 -20.48
N LEU A 33 -10.92 -7.77 -20.12
CA LEU A 33 -10.39 -8.36 -18.89
C LEU A 33 -8.86 -8.38 -18.85
N PHE A 34 -8.20 -8.64 -19.98
CA PHE A 34 -6.74 -8.64 -20.05
C PHE A 34 -6.17 -7.26 -19.75
N ILE A 35 -6.72 -6.21 -20.39
CA ILE A 35 -6.26 -4.82 -20.19
C ILE A 35 -6.53 -4.36 -18.77
N TRP A 36 -7.74 -4.64 -18.25
CA TRP A 36 -8.09 -4.32 -16.87
C TRP A 36 -7.16 -5.01 -15.86
N SER A 37 -6.91 -6.30 -16.07
CA SER A 37 -6.04 -7.12 -15.22
C SER A 37 -4.58 -6.63 -15.25
N LEU A 38 -4.09 -6.20 -16.41
CA LEU A 38 -2.75 -5.61 -16.53
C LEU A 38 -2.66 -4.25 -15.84
N GLY A 39 -3.70 -3.41 -15.96
CA GLY A 39 -3.81 -2.15 -15.23
C GLY A 39 -3.80 -2.36 -13.71
N ALA A 40 -4.53 -3.37 -13.23
CA ALA A 40 -4.51 -3.79 -11.83
C ALA A 40 -3.08 -4.20 -11.39
N SER A 41 -2.38 -5.02 -12.18
CA SER A 41 -0.98 -5.36 -11.88
C SER A 41 -0.08 -4.14 -11.71
N ILE A 42 -0.17 -3.16 -12.62
CA ILE A 42 0.63 -1.93 -12.55
C ILE A 42 0.29 -1.15 -11.28
N ALA A 43 -1.00 -0.97 -10.98
CA ALA A 43 -1.44 -0.27 -9.78
C ALA A 43 -0.95 -0.94 -8.49
N GLY A 44 -1.05 -2.27 -8.40
CA GLY A 44 -0.53 -3.04 -7.26
C GLY A 44 0.99 -2.89 -7.10
N ALA A 45 1.75 -2.98 -8.20
CA ALA A 45 3.20 -2.81 -8.18
C ALA A 45 3.60 -1.39 -7.74
N LEU A 46 2.93 -0.36 -8.26
CA LEU A 46 3.17 1.04 -7.88
C LEU A 46 2.86 1.27 -6.39
N CYS A 47 1.76 0.73 -5.87
CA CYS A 47 1.45 0.80 -4.43
C CYS A 47 2.55 0.14 -3.59
N GLY A 48 3.08 -1.00 -4.03
CA GLY A 48 4.21 -1.66 -3.38
C GLY A 48 5.47 -0.80 -3.38
N VAL A 49 5.85 -0.25 -4.54
CA VAL A 49 7.02 0.65 -4.67
C VAL A 49 6.87 1.87 -3.78
N LEU A 50 5.71 2.54 -3.80
CA LEU A 50 5.45 3.71 -2.96
C LEU A 50 5.59 3.40 -1.45
N ASN A 51 5.18 2.21 -1.01
CA ASN A 51 5.40 1.77 0.37
C ASN A 51 6.87 1.51 0.70
N VAL A 52 7.62 0.90 -0.22
CA VAL A 52 9.08 0.71 -0.05
C VAL A 52 9.80 2.06 0.06
N VAL A 53 9.43 3.05 -0.79
CA VAL A 53 9.99 4.41 -0.74
C VAL A 53 9.58 5.11 0.56
N ARG A 54 8.31 5.03 0.96
CA ARG A 54 7.81 5.58 2.23
C ARG A 54 8.60 5.05 3.43
N ALA A 55 8.88 3.74 3.46
CA ALA A 55 9.64 3.12 4.55
C ALA A 55 11.07 3.67 4.67
N GLY A 56 11.66 4.15 3.56
CA GLY A 56 12.97 4.81 3.52
C GLY A 56 12.92 6.31 3.83
N ARG A 57 11.74 6.94 3.81
CA ARG A 57 11.54 8.38 4.03
C ARG A 57 10.48 8.63 5.12
N PRO A 58 10.74 8.24 6.39
CA PRO A 58 9.74 8.29 7.46
C PRO A 58 9.24 9.71 7.79
N ASP A 59 10.02 10.74 7.46
CA ASP A 59 9.68 12.14 7.73
C ASP A 59 8.80 12.78 6.63
N ASP A 60 8.68 12.13 5.47
CA ASP A 60 7.87 12.61 4.34
C ASP A 60 6.39 12.28 4.54
N LYS A 61 5.66 13.24 5.13
CA LYS A 61 4.24 13.10 5.46
C LYS A 61 3.34 13.04 4.24
N THR A 62 3.67 13.81 3.20
CA THR A 62 2.87 13.86 1.98
C THR A 62 2.92 12.50 1.30
N LEU A 63 4.13 11.92 1.18
CA LEU A 63 4.29 10.56 0.70
C LEU A 63 3.57 9.56 1.60
N ALA A 64 3.66 9.69 2.92
CA ALA A 64 2.97 8.79 3.84
C ALA A 64 1.45 8.79 3.64
N VAL A 65 0.82 9.96 3.50
CA VAL A 65 -0.63 10.09 3.29
C VAL A 65 -1.04 9.52 1.93
N ILE A 66 -0.39 9.94 0.84
CA ILE A 66 -0.72 9.51 -0.53
C ILE A 66 -0.59 7.98 -0.64
N THR A 67 0.53 7.44 -0.16
CA THR A 67 0.78 5.99 -0.18
C THR A 67 -0.24 5.24 0.66
N THR A 68 -0.59 5.73 1.86
CA THR A 68 -1.58 5.07 2.72
C THR A 68 -2.95 5.05 2.07
N VAL A 69 -3.41 6.18 1.52
CA VAL A 69 -4.73 6.26 0.85
C VAL A 69 -4.76 5.37 -0.39
N GLY A 70 -3.74 5.42 -1.25
CA GLY A 70 -3.65 4.57 -2.43
C GLY A 70 -3.65 3.08 -2.07
N THR A 71 -2.91 2.70 -1.03
CA THR A 71 -2.87 1.30 -0.55
C THR A 71 -4.19 0.87 0.08
N ALA A 72 -4.92 1.78 0.75
CA ALA A 72 -6.25 1.49 1.30
C ALA A 72 -7.28 1.27 0.19
N CYS A 73 -7.28 2.11 -0.85
CA CYS A 73 -8.11 1.91 -2.04
C CYS A 73 -7.79 0.56 -2.71
N TRP A 74 -6.51 0.21 -2.82
CA TRP A 74 -6.08 -1.08 -3.35
C TRP A 74 -6.59 -2.27 -2.51
N CYS A 75 -6.50 -2.17 -1.18
CA CYS A 75 -7.03 -3.17 -0.26
C CYS A 75 -8.54 -3.41 -0.46
N LEU A 76 -9.30 -2.32 -0.57
CA LEU A 76 -10.74 -2.39 -0.82
C LEU A 76 -11.06 -3.01 -2.20
N LEU A 77 -10.28 -2.66 -3.21
CA LEU A 77 -10.44 -3.24 -4.55
C LEU A 77 -10.14 -4.75 -4.56
N ALA A 78 -9.08 -5.18 -3.87
CA ALA A 78 -8.74 -6.60 -3.75
C ALA A 78 -9.82 -7.40 -3.00
N LEU A 79 -10.40 -6.82 -1.94
CA LEU A 79 -11.55 -7.39 -1.24
C LEU A 79 -12.80 -7.48 -2.12
N ALA A 80 -13.11 -6.39 -2.83
CA ALA A 80 -14.25 -6.35 -3.75
C ALA A 80 -14.12 -7.39 -4.87
N PHE A 81 -12.89 -7.62 -5.36
CA PHE A 81 -12.62 -8.70 -6.32
C PHE A 81 -12.88 -10.09 -5.73
N GLY A 82 -12.41 -10.37 -4.50
CA GLY A 82 -12.70 -11.65 -3.83
C GLY A 82 -14.20 -11.88 -3.62
N LEU A 83 -14.94 -10.81 -3.32
CA LEU A 83 -16.40 -10.84 -3.21
C LEU A 83 -17.09 -11.07 -4.57
N SER A 84 -16.62 -10.43 -5.64
CA SER A 84 -17.25 -10.53 -6.97
C SER A 84 -17.12 -11.92 -7.59
N ILE A 85 -16.05 -12.65 -7.26
CA ILE A 85 -15.88 -14.05 -7.68
C ILE A 85 -16.55 -15.07 -6.74
N GLY A 86 -17.21 -14.61 -5.67
CA GLY A 86 -17.85 -15.47 -4.67
C GLY A 86 -16.86 -16.27 -3.81
N ASN A 87 -15.56 -15.94 -3.86
CA ASN A 87 -14.50 -16.63 -3.13
C ASN A 87 -13.52 -15.61 -2.52
N VAL A 88 -13.86 -15.11 -1.33
CA VAL A 88 -13.04 -14.14 -0.59
C VAL A 88 -11.70 -14.73 -0.15
N LEU A 89 -11.63 -16.06 -0.03
CA LEU A 89 -10.42 -16.80 0.33
C LEU A 89 -9.60 -17.23 -0.89
N ASP A 90 -9.91 -16.73 -2.09
CA ASP A 90 -9.05 -16.92 -3.26
C ASP A 90 -7.63 -16.43 -2.92
N PRO A 91 -6.61 -17.28 -3.04
CA PRO A 91 -5.25 -16.93 -2.62
C PRO A 91 -4.71 -15.64 -3.25
N ARG A 92 -5.17 -15.30 -4.47
CA ARG A 92 -4.76 -14.07 -5.17
C ARG A 92 -5.36 -12.85 -4.49
N ALA A 93 -6.68 -12.85 -4.27
CA ALA A 93 -7.38 -11.75 -3.61
C ALA A 93 -6.90 -11.58 -2.16
N LEU A 94 -6.73 -12.71 -1.46
CA LEU A 94 -6.37 -12.75 -0.05
C LEU A 94 -4.96 -12.20 0.19
N MET A 95 -3.98 -12.58 -0.62
CA MET A 95 -2.60 -12.11 -0.45
C MET A 95 -2.48 -10.61 -0.71
N HIS A 96 -3.12 -10.07 -1.75
CA HIS A 96 -3.15 -8.62 -1.99
C HIS A 96 -3.86 -7.86 -0.87
N THR A 97 -4.96 -8.40 -0.36
CA THR A 97 -5.72 -7.81 0.75
C THR A 97 -4.89 -7.75 2.03
N ILE A 98 -4.32 -8.88 2.46
CA ILE A 98 -3.58 -8.95 3.72
C ILE A 98 -2.34 -8.05 3.66
N THR A 99 -1.58 -8.12 2.57
CA THR A 99 -0.36 -7.32 2.43
C THR A 99 -0.66 -5.82 2.41
N SER A 100 -1.67 -5.39 1.64
CA SER A 100 -2.07 -3.98 1.59
C SER A 100 -2.67 -3.51 2.92
N PHE A 101 -3.46 -4.32 3.61
CA PHE A 101 -4.00 -4.00 4.93
C PHE A 101 -2.90 -3.74 5.96
N VAL A 102 -1.89 -4.60 6.02
CA VAL A 102 -0.73 -4.42 6.91
C VAL A 102 0.04 -3.13 6.56
N LEU A 103 0.24 -2.85 5.28
CA LEU A 103 0.89 -1.61 4.82
C LEU A 103 0.09 -0.35 5.17
N VAL A 104 -1.24 -0.41 5.11
CA VAL A 104 -2.12 0.69 5.57
C VAL A 104 -1.90 0.95 7.05
N ILE A 105 -1.84 -0.09 7.89
CA ILE A 105 -1.55 0.06 9.32
C ILE A 105 -0.20 0.74 9.54
N PHE A 106 0.85 0.32 8.83
CA PHE A 106 2.16 0.96 8.94
C PHE A 106 2.14 2.41 8.46
N GLY A 107 1.45 2.70 7.35
CA GLY A 107 1.27 4.04 6.83
C GLY A 107 0.56 4.98 7.82
N VAL A 108 -0.55 4.53 8.42
CA VAL A 108 -1.26 5.25 9.48
C VAL A 108 -0.34 5.52 10.69
N ARG A 109 0.45 4.53 11.11
CA ARG A 109 1.41 4.70 12.21
C ARG A 109 2.48 5.73 11.89
N THR A 110 3.02 5.76 10.66
CA THR A 110 3.95 6.81 10.21
C THR A 110 3.31 8.19 10.31
N ILE A 111 2.06 8.34 9.83
CA ILE A 111 1.35 9.62 9.86
C ILE A 111 1.13 10.11 11.30
N LEU A 112 0.72 9.21 12.21
CA LEU A 112 0.46 9.54 13.61
C LEU A 112 1.74 9.85 14.39
N GLY A 113 2.80 9.05 14.22
CA GLY A 113 4.09 9.28 14.89
C GLY A 113 4.71 10.63 14.54
N SER A 114 4.63 11.02 13.26
CA SER A 114 5.17 12.31 12.82
C SER A 114 4.31 13.51 13.25
N ARG A 115 3.05 13.31 13.66
CA ARG A 115 2.22 14.38 14.26
C ARG A 115 2.63 14.65 15.71
N ALA A 116 2.88 13.62 16.49
CA ALA A 116 3.32 13.74 17.89
C ALA A 116 4.64 14.53 17.99
N ALA A 117 5.65 14.16 17.20
CA ALA A 117 6.94 14.86 17.19
C ALA A 117 6.84 16.35 16.78
N LYS A 118 5.97 16.69 15.82
CA LYS A 118 5.76 18.09 15.40
C LYS A 118 5.08 18.93 16.50
N GLN A 119 4.23 18.31 17.32
CA GLN A 119 3.51 18.99 18.39
C GLN A 119 4.42 19.25 19.61
N GLU A 120 5.31 18.31 19.95
CA GLU A 120 6.36 18.52 20.96
C GLU A 120 7.31 19.65 20.56
N GLY A 121 7.79 19.66 19.30
CA GLY A 121 8.65 20.73 18.81
C GLY A 121 8.01 22.12 18.89
N ARG A 122 6.72 22.24 18.55
CA ARG A 122 5.99 23.52 18.71
C ARG A 122 5.84 23.95 20.16
N ARG A 123 5.62 23.02 21.08
CA ARG A 123 5.54 23.31 22.53
C ARG A 123 6.88 23.78 23.08
N ALA A 124 7.99 23.15 22.69
CA ALA A 124 9.33 23.52 23.11
C ALA A 124 9.71 24.94 22.64
N VAL A 125 9.41 25.28 21.39
CA VAL A 125 9.66 26.63 20.84
C VAL A 125 8.80 27.69 21.55
N GLY A 126 7.52 27.40 21.81
CA GLY A 126 6.64 28.32 22.55
C GLY A 126 7.06 28.56 24.00
N ALA A 127 7.62 27.54 24.68
CA ALA A 127 8.15 27.67 26.03
C ALA A 127 9.43 28.52 26.11
N LEU A 128 10.27 28.49 25.07
CA LEU A 128 11.49 29.29 25.00
C LEU A 128 11.23 30.76 24.68
N SER A 129 10.12 31.08 23.99
CA SER A 129 9.73 32.47 23.68
C SER A 129 9.04 33.20 24.85
N SER A 130 8.76 32.50 25.95
CA SER A 130 8.10 33.03 27.15
C SER A 130 9.06 33.31 28.31
N ILE A 131 10.37 33.22 28.07
CA ILE A 131 11.47 33.56 28.99
C ILE A 131 12.17 34.81 28.43
#